data_AF-A0AAD9Z7R1-F1
#
_entry.id   AF-A0AAD9Z7R1-F1
#
_cell.length_a   1.000
_cell.length_b   1.000
_cell.length_c   1.000
_cell.angle_alpha   90.00
_cell.angle_beta   90.00
_cell.angle_gamma   90.00
#
_symmetry.space_group_name_H-M   'P 1'
#
loop_
_entity.id
_entity.type
_entity.pdbx_description
1 polymer ?
#
loop_
_entity_poly.entity_id
_entity_poly.type
_entity_poly.pdbx_seq_one_letter_code
_entity_poly.pdbx_strand_id
1 'polypeptide(L)'
;MAVDVSISLSPLAIVTEDHLHGLGRTLWSWSPCEDCNPGPCHKIDTCPSHRSKRLARFFEYYKHLTGSYEPELGPGEEPALTTHEELFDVIQQLKSDPDVTREQFTIRALDNRPGRKPPPATDRERAINLAVKIMTTVNCSAQRQSSGLLEHSASPIAWRSDVTFSDFILSIFPMTDHPSFNDDDLKYQQEMKAALVAKRLKKRLGLRFQPTDDLRRHLTLDRKNNVIDIYHNTAFLKEHLRLTKDKPPNMSMSETLKLGALPRQLALESLDSVQKILFPLTDQKSKSLLLSLTSRSSFDPDCLRFESSTIRNSEEKEITYHYLGGHLAELYAELENPTPRGWLYEWLERKSGARYIMLATLIGVMFAVVLGMAGLAVGGYQAWVSYQQWQHPLVLGVRDVSKGEAARLDLEKSGAPSKIDVLQLDMNSFASVVAFTDLVSKSHKQIDIVVLNAGLYNLQYSTGPSGWEETLQANILSSFKAPPTPTTPFNGTR
;
A
#
# COMPACT_ATOMS: atom_id res chain seq x y z
N MET A 1 29.23 43.50 -35.15
CA MET A 1 28.39 42.31 -34.99
C MET A 1 28.92 41.53 -33.81
N ALA A 2 28.44 41.85 -32.61
CA ALA A 2 28.71 41.04 -31.43
C ALA A 2 27.71 39.88 -31.48
N VAL A 3 28.23 38.66 -31.70
CA VAL A 3 27.44 37.45 -31.52
C VAL A 3 27.24 37.32 -30.02
N ASP A 4 26.01 37.55 -29.59
CA ASP A 4 25.57 37.33 -28.21
C ASP A 4 25.59 35.81 -28.00
N VAL A 5 26.74 35.30 -27.52
CA VAL A 5 26.88 33.89 -27.15
C VAL A 5 26.12 33.74 -25.85
N SER A 6 24.87 33.30 -25.94
CA SER A 6 24.12 32.86 -24.77
C SER A 6 24.91 31.74 -24.10
N ILE A 7 25.61 32.05 -23.00
CA ILE A 7 26.25 31.07 -22.14
C ILE A 7 25.14 30.12 -21.69
N SER A 8 25.20 28.87 -22.12
CA SER A 8 24.27 27.84 -21.63
C SER A 8 24.43 27.78 -20.10
N LEU A 9 23.36 28.08 -19.37
CA LEU A 9 23.33 28.02 -17.90
C LEU A 9 23.75 26.61 -17.39
N SER A 10 23.49 25.57 -18.19
CA SER A 10 23.90 24.19 -17.91
C SER A 10 24.75 23.65 -19.06
N PRO A 11 26.09 23.54 -18.91
CA PRO A 11 26.97 23.10 -20.01
C PRO A 11 26.77 21.63 -20.41
N LEU A 12 26.19 20.81 -19.51
CA LEU A 12 26.00 19.37 -19.71
C LEU A 12 24.52 18.98 -19.95
N ALA A 13 23.68 19.94 -20.35
CA ALA A 13 22.25 19.69 -20.55
C ALA A 13 21.92 18.83 -21.78
N ILE A 14 22.75 18.91 -22.83
CA ILE A 14 22.49 18.22 -24.09
C ILE A 14 23.22 16.87 -24.09
N VAL A 15 22.46 15.79 -23.94
CA VAL A 15 22.97 14.41 -23.98
C VAL A 15 22.62 13.76 -25.31
N THR A 16 23.64 13.39 -26.09
CA THR A 16 23.51 12.64 -27.35
C THR A 16 23.64 11.13 -27.12
N GLU A 17 23.27 10.31 -28.11
CA GLU A 17 23.51 8.86 -28.06
C GLU A 17 25.00 8.53 -27.98
N ASP A 18 25.86 9.32 -28.64
CA ASP A 18 27.32 9.16 -28.55
C ASP A 18 27.82 9.40 -27.11
N HIS A 19 27.25 10.38 -26.39
CA HIS A 19 27.54 10.56 -24.97
C HIS A 19 27.10 9.34 -24.14
N LEU A 20 25.94 8.74 -24.41
CA LEU A 20 25.49 7.53 -23.69
C LEU A 20 26.39 6.32 -23.96
N HIS A 21 26.84 6.15 -25.21
CA HIS A 21 27.83 5.14 -25.55
C HIS A 21 29.18 5.42 -24.87
N GLY A 22 29.64 6.67 -24.86
CA GLY A 22 30.85 7.11 -24.15
C GLY A 22 30.78 6.86 -22.64
N LEU A 23 29.62 7.11 -22.03
CA LEU A 23 29.35 6.81 -20.62
C LEU A 23 29.47 5.30 -20.34
N GLY A 24 28.88 4.45 -21.19
CA GLY A 24 28.98 3.00 -21.06
C GLY A 24 30.42 2.48 -21.19
N ARG A 25 31.22 3.06 -22.10
CA ARG A 25 32.67 2.78 -22.17
C ARG A 25 33.39 3.22 -20.90
N THR A 26 33.01 4.38 -20.36
CA THR A 26 33.66 4.97 -19.20
C THR A 26 33.41 4.20 -17.92
N LEU A 27 32.15 3.88 -17.64
CA LEU A 27 31.75 3.14 -16.44
C LEU A 27 32.16 1.67 -16.54
N TRP A 28 31.77 1.00 -17.63
CA TRP A 28 31.80 -0.47 -17.71
C TRP A 28 32.73 -1.04 -18.78
N SER A 29 33.64 -0.20 -19.33
CA SER A 29 34.65 -0.64 -20.30
C SER A 29 34.04 -1.34 -21.53
N TRP A 30 32.85 -0.92 -21.96
CA TRP A 30 32.20 -1.49 -23.13
C TRP A 30 33.09 -1.38 -24.38
N SER A 31 33.25 -2.48 -25.10
CA SER A 31 33.89 -2.48 -26.41
C SER A 31 32.84 -2.41 -27.53
N PRO A 32 33.19 -1.86 -28.71
CA PRO A 32 32.36 -2.03 -29.90
C PRO A 32 32.11 -3.52 -30.16
N CYS A 33 30.88 -3.87 -30.52
CA CYS A 33 30.55 -5.24 -30.91
C CYS A 33 30.74 -5.36 -32.43
N GLU A 34 31.67 -6.21 -32.86
CA GLU A 34 31.97 -6.44 -34.28
C GLU A 34 30.75 -7.02 -35.02
N ASP A 35 29.96 -7.86 -34.34
CA ASP A 35 28.74 -8.48 -34.91
C ASP A 35 27.56 -7.51 -35.07
N CYS A 36 27.66 -6.27 -34.58
CA CYS A 36 26.62 -5.26 -34.77
C CYS A 36 26.65 -4.60 -36.16
N ASN A 37 27.63 -4.92 -37.00
CA ASN A 37 27.77 -4.33 -38.33
C ASN A 37 27.93 -5.44 -39.38
N PRO A 38 27.00 -5.64 -40.35
CA PRO A 38 25.91 -4.76 -40.78
C PRO A 38 24.49 -5.26 -40.40
N GLY A 39 24.29 -5.89 -39.23
CA GLY A 39 22.99 -6.48 -38.87
C GLY A 39 22.69 -6.55 -37.37
N PRO A 40 21.47 -6.98 -36.97
CA PRO A 40 21.12 -7.16 -35.57
C PRO A 40 22.00 -8.25 -34.96
N CYS A 41 22.76 -7.87 -33.93
CA CYS A 41 23.67 -8.78 -33.24
C CYS A 41 22.93 -9.97 -32.63
N HIS A 42 23.40 -11.19 -32.89
CA HIS A 42 22.85 -12.42 -32.33
C HIS A 42 23.21 -12.63 -30.84
N LYS A 43 24.19 -11.88 -30.31
CA LYS A 43 24.66 -11.94 -28.92
C LYS A 43 23.83 -11.04 -28.00
N ILE A 44 22.55 -11.34 -27.84
CA ILE A 44 21.55 -10.49 -27.16
C ILE A 44 21.95 -10.08 -25.73
N ASP A 45 22.56 -10.97 -24.95
CA ASP A 45 22.86 -10.71 -23.53
C ASP A 45 24.29 -10.23 -23.26
N THR A 46 25.21 -10.39 -24.21
CA THR A 46 26.61 -9.95 -24.07
C THR A 46 26.93 -8.70 -24.89
N CYS A 47 26.12 -8.36 -25.89
CA CYS A 47 26.30 -7.19 -26.73
C CYS A 47 25.98 -5.88 -25.99
N PRO A 48 26.93 -4.94 -25.86
CA PRO A 48 26.70 -3.62 -25.23
C PRO A 48 25.53 -2.84 -25.83
N SER A 49 25.34 -2.84 -27.15
CA SER A 49 24.23 -2.13 -27.80
C SER A 49 22.85 -2.65 -27.37
N HIS A 50 22.71 -3.95 -27.11
CA HIS A 50 21.45 -4.52 -26.62
C HIS A 50 21.29 -4.27 -25.11
N ARG A 51 22.38 -4.30 -24.33
CA ARG A 51 22.35 -3.97 -22.89
C ARG A 51 22.04 -2.49 -22.65
N SER A 52 22.54 -1.61 -23.49
CA SER A 52 22.27 -0.16 -23.49
C SER A 52 20.77 0.14 -23.48
N LYS A 53 19.97 -0.56 -24.29
CA LYS A 53 18.50 -0.42 -24.29
C LYS A 53 17.84 -0.74 -22.95
N ARG A 54 18.45 -1.60 -22.12
CA ARG A 54 17.94 -1.96 -20.79
C ARG A 54 18.26 -0.90 -19.74
N LEU A 55 19.24 -0.03 -20.00
CA LEU A 55 19.69 1.02 -19.11
C LEU A 55 18.91 2.34 -19.27
N ALA A 56 17.75 2.31 -19.93
CA ALA A 56 16.96 3.50 -20.22
C ALA A 56 16.70 4.38 -18.98
N ARG A 57 16.32 3.79 -17.83
CA ARG A 57 16.12 4.55 -16.59
C ARG A 57 17.40 5.14 -16.04
N PHE A 58 18.50 4.39 -16.05
CA PHE A 58 19.79 4.92 -15.64
C PHE A 58 20.27 6.07 -16.55
N PHE A 59 19.99 6.00 -17.86
CA PHE A 59 20.31 7.11 -18.76
C PHE A 59 19.39 8.32 -18.59
N GLU A 60 18.12 8.12 -18.21
CA GLU A 60 17.25 9.22 -17.78
C GLU A 60 17.79 9.88 -16.50
N TYR A 61 18.23 9.09 -15.52
CA TYR A 61 18.91 9.57 -14.32
C TYR A 61 20.17 10.38 -14.66
N TYR A 62 21.02 9.87 -15.53
CA TYR A 62 22.21 10.58 -16.03
C TYR A 62 21.84 11.92 -16.67
N LYS A 63 20.87 11.93 -17.60
CA LYS A 63 20.37 13.16 -18.26
C LYS A 63 19.86 14.18 -17.25
N HIS A 64 19.12 13.74 -16.25
CA HIS A 64 18.62 14.61 -15.18
C HIS A 64 19.76 15.21 -14.37
N LEU A 65 20.73 14.39 -13.95
CA LEU A 65 21.89 14.86 -13.19
C LEU A 65 22.75 15.87 -13.95
N THR A 66 23.07 15.58 -15.22
CA THR A 66 23.91 16.46 -16.02
C THR A 66 23.16 17.72 -16.46
N GLY A 67 21.85 17.63 -16.71
CA GLY A 67 21.01 18.80 -17.00
C GLY A 67 20.86 19.74 -15.80
N SER A 68 20.90 19.20 -14.59
CA SER A 68 20.83 19.96 -13.33
C SER A 68 22.20 20.50 -12.88
N TYR A 69 23.27 20.25 -13.63
CA TYR A 69 24.60 20.78 -13.32
C TYR A 69 24.69 22.23 -13.78
N GLU A 70 24.61 23.14 -12.81
CA GLU A 70 24.70 24.59 -13.00
C GLU A 70 25.92 25.15 -12.23
N PRO A 71 26.98 25.58 -12.94
CA PRO A 71 28.15 26.19 -12.32
C PRO A 71 27.80 27.61 -11.82
N GLU A 72 28.11 27.90 -10.56
CA GLU A 72 27.99 29.26 -10.02
C GLU A 72 29.30 30.01 -10.29
N LEU A 73 29.28 30.93 -11.25
CA LEU A 73 30.47 31.60 -11.74
C LEU A 73 30.45 33.10 -11.47
N GLY A 74 31.58 33.62 -11.00
CA GLY A 74 31.89 35.05 -10.96
C GLY A 74 32.48 35.56 -12.28
N PRO A 75 32.73 36.89 -12.39
CA PRO A 75 33.28 37.49 -13.60
C PRO A 75 34.65 36.93 -13.97
N GLY A 76 34.75 36.31 -15.16
CA GLY A 76 36.00 35.75 -15.69
C GLY A 76 36.39 34.38 -15.11
N GLU A 77 35.49 33.73 -14.37
CA GLU A 77 35.64 32.34 -13.93
C GLU A 77 35.11 31.36 -15.00
N GLU A 78 35.71 30.17 -15.06
CA GLU A 78 35.32 29.11 -15.99
C GLU A 78 34.71 27.92 -15.23
N PRO A 79 33.71 27.21 -15.81
CA PRO A 79 33.17 25.99 -15.23
C PRO A 79 34.24 24.90 -15.06
N ALA A 80 34.07 24.06 -14.04
CA ALA A 80 34.83 22.84 -13.83
C ALA A 80 34.55 21.80 -14.92
N LEU A 81 33.32 21.75 -15.44
CA LEU A 81 32.91 20.88 -16.54
C LEU A 81 32.22 21.68 -17.63
N THR A 82 32.70 21.54 -18.85
CA THR A 82 32.18 22.18 -20.06
C THR A 82 31.62 21.16 -21.06
N THR A 83 32.10 19.91 -21.02
CA THR A 83 31.65 18.83 -21.89
C THR A 83 31.47 17.52 -21.13
N HIS A 84 30.75 16.56 -21.73
CA HIS A 84 30.57 15.24 -21.15
C HIS A 84 31.89 14.44 -21.13
N GLU A 85 32.78 14.68 -22.09
CA GLU A 85 34.11 14.06 -22.14
C GLU A 85 34.94 14.45 -20.91
N GLU A 86 34.90 15.72 -20.49
CA GLU A 86 35.58 16.14 -19.26
C GLU A 86 35.02 15.46 -18.01
N LEU A 87 33.71 15.19 -17.98
CA LEU A 87 33.09 14.42 -16.90
C LEU A 87 33.55 12.96 -16.95
N PHE A 88 33.65 12.37 -18.14
CA PHE A 88 34.18 11.03 -18.32
C PHE A 88 35.64 10.91 -17.86
N ASP A 89 36.46 11.92 -18.15
CA ASP A 89 37.85 11.97 -17.68
C ASP A 89 37.94 12.03 -16.15
N VAL A 90 37.05 12.78 -15.49
CA VAL A 90 36.97 12.80 -14.02
C VAL A 90 36.60 11.43 -13.47
N ILE A 91 35.62 10.75 -14.08
CA ILE A 91 35.23 9.38 -13.68
C ILE A 91 36.38 8.39 -13.90
N GLN A 92 37.11 8.48 -15.02
CA GLN A 92 38.27 7.63 -15.26
C GLN A 92 39.39 7.86 -14.25
N GLN A 93 39.63 9.11 -13.86
CA GLN A 93 40.61 9.43 -12.82
C GLN A 93 40.19 8.92 -11.44
N LEU A 94 38.89 8.96 -11.09
CA LEU A 94 38.38 8.35 -9.85
C LEU A 94 38.63 6.84 -9.84
N LYS A 95 38.45 6.18 -10.98
CA LYS A 95 38.71 4.74 -11.14
C LYS A 95 40.20 4.42 -11.05
N SER A 96 41.08 5.21 -11.65
CA SER A 96 42.50 4.88 -11.74
C SER A 96 43.20 4.88 -10.37
N ASP A 97 42.78 5.75 -9.46
CA ASP A 97 43.39 5.92 -8.15
C ASP A 97 42.36 6.17 -7.02
N PRO A 98 41.64 5.14 -6.53
CA PRO A 98 40.60 5.32 -5.51
C PRO A 98 41.13 5.64 -4.12
N ASP A 99 42.44 5.46 -3.87
CA ASP A 99 43.06 5.61 -2.56
C ASP A 99 43.69 7.01 -2.35
N VAL A 100 43.53 7.93 -3.31
CA VAL A 100 43.84 9.34 -3.06
C VAL A 100 42.70 10.02 -2.32
N THR A 101 43.08 10.94 -1.44
CA THR A 101 42.12 11.78 -0.73
C THR A 101 41.34 12.65 -1.69
N ARG A 102 40.13 13.07 -1.31
CA ARG A 102 39.30 13.97 -2.12
C ARG A 102 40.04 15.25 -2.51
N GLU A 103 40.83 15.83 -1.60
CA GLU A 103 41.62 17.04 -1.86
C GLU A 103 42.68 16.80 -2.94
N GLN A 104 43.48 15.76 -2.78
CA GLN A 104 44.50 15.38 -3.78
C GLN A 104 43.88 15.06 -5.13
N PHE A 105 42.74 14.35 -5.14
CA PHE A 105 41.97 14.08 -6.34
C PHE A 105 41.49 15.36 -7.02
N THR A 106 40.94 16.31 -6.26
CA THR A 106 40.45 17.60 -6.77
C THR A 106 41.57 18.36 -7.49
N ILE A 107 42.74 18.46 -6.87
CA ILE A 107 43.90 19.15 -7.43
C ILE A 107 44.34 18.48 -8.74
N ARG A 108 44.42 17.14 -8.74
CA ARG A 108 44.84 16.37 -9.92
C ARG A 108 43.84 16.49 -11.07
N ALA A 109 42.54 16.32 -10.80
CA ALA A 109 41.52 16.17 -11.83
C ALA A 109 40.99 17.50 -12.39
N LEU A 110 40.99 18.57 -11.57
CA LEU A 110 40.36 19.84 -11.91
C LEU A 110 41.33 21.02 -11.90
N ASP A 111 42.23 21.12 -10.92
CA ASP A 111 43.10 22.32 -10.79
C ASP A 111 44.27 22.30 -11.78
N ASN A 112 44.82 21.12 -12.10
CA ASN A 112 45.99 20.97 -12.97
C ASN A 112 45.65 20.80 -14.46
N ARG A 113 44.44 21.20 -14.89
CA ARG A 113 44.03 21.07 -16.31
C ARG A 113 44.85 22.02 -17.20
N PRO A 114 45.54 21.51 -18.24
CA PRO A 114 46.40 22.35 -19.08
C PRO A 114 45.63 23.51 -19.71
N GLY A 115 46.14 24.73 -19.54
CA GLY A 115 45.57 25.92 -20.18
C GLY A 115 44.32 26.48 -19.52
N ARG A 116 43.86 25.95 -18.37
CA ARG A 116 42.75 26.50 -17.59
C ARG A 116 43.20 27.01 -16.22
N LYS A 117 42.50 28.01 -15.71
CA LYS A 117 42.62 28.42 -14.31
C LYS A 117 41.85 27.43 -13.44
N PRO A 118 42.25 27.23 -12.17
CA PRO A 118 41.48 26.42 -11.23
C PRO A 118 40.02 26.92 -11.13
N PRO A 119 39.02 26.03 -11.32
CA PRO A 119 37.61 26.42 -11.22
C PRO A 119 37.21 26.85 -9.79
N PRO A 120 36.09 27.56 -9.62
CA PRO A 120 35.57 27.94 -8.31
C PRO A 120 35.41 26.74 -7.38
N ALA A 121 35.69 26.91 -6.08
CA ALA A 121 35.68 25.82 -5.12
C ALA A 121 34.33 25.08 -5.04
N THR A 122 33.22 25.82 -5.07
CA THR A 122 31.86 25.27 -5.07
C THR A 122 31.57 24.43 -6.31
N ASP A 123 32.06 24.86 -7.46
CA ASP A 123 31.85 24.16 -8.73
C ASP A 123 32.73 22.90 -8.85
N ARG A 124 33.97 22.95 -8.32
CA ARG A 124 34.81 21.75 -8.16
C ARG A 124 34.11 20.68 -7.32
N GLU A 125 33.51 21.08 -6.21
CA GLU A 125 32.75 20.16 -5.35
C GLU A 125 31.56 19.54 -6.10
N ARG A 126 30.80 20.33 -6.87
CA ARG A 126 29.67 19.84 -7.68
C ARG A 126 30.12 18.85 -8.76
N ALA A 127 31.17 19.17 -9.51
CA ALA A 127 31.71 18.32 -10.56
C ALA A 127 32.14 16.94 -10.03
N ILE A 128 32.83 16.90 -8.88
CA ILE A 128 33.26 15.65 -8.24
C ILE A 128 32.04 14.88 -7.73
N ASN A 129 31.09 15.54 -7.07
CA ASN A 129 29.88 14.89 -6.58
C ASN A 129 29.04 14.32 -7.73
N LEU A 130 28.98 15.01 -8.86
CA LEU A 130 28.32 14.54 -10.08
C LEU A 130 28.97 13.25 -10.60
N ALA A 131 30.31 13.21 -10.70
CA ALA A 131 31.04 12.02 -11.13
C ALA A 131 30.80 10.82 -10.19
N VAL A 132 30.86 11.04 -8.86
CA VAL A 132 30.59 9.99 -7.86
C VAL A 132 29.15 9.48 -7.96
N LYS A 133 28.15 10.38 -8.07
CA LYS A 133 26.73 10.01 -8.22
C LYS A 133 26.51 9.15 -9.46
N ILE A 134 27.08 9.52 -10.59
CA ILE A 134 26.94 8.76 -11.84
C ILE A 134 27.61 7.39 -11.74
N MET A 135 28.78 7.32 -11.11
CA MET A 135 29.54 6.07 -10.98
C MET A 135 28.93 5.08 -9.99
N THR A 136 28.28 5.56 -8.93
CA THR A 136 27.91 4.73 -7.78
C THR A 136 26.43 4.74 -7.42
N THR A 137 25.66 5.65 -8.02
CA THR A 137 24.27 5.98 -7.65
C THR A 137 24.10 6.32 -6.16
N VAL A 138 25.13 6.91 -5.56
CA VAL A 138 25.12 7.39 -4.17
C VAL A 138 25.03 8.91 -4.14
N ASN A 139 24.04 9.44 -3.43
CA ASN A 139 23.88 10.90 -3.27
C ASN A 139 24.88 11.46 -2.22
N CYS A 140 26.03 11.95 -2.69
CA CYS A 140 27.03 12.62 -1.86
C CYS A 140 26.96 14.16 -1.96
N SER A 141 27.38 14.83 -0.89
CA SER A 141 27.66 16.28 -0.87
C SER A 141 29.10 16.55 -0.44
N ALA A 142 29.55 17.79 -0.63
CA ALA A 142 30.72 18.28 0.09
C ALA A 142 30.29 18.84 1.45
N GLN A 143 31.19 18.81 2.44
CA GLN A 143 30.92 19.20 3.83
C GLN A 143 30.29 20.60 3.98
N ARG A 144 30.49 21.51 3.02
CA ARG A 144 29.95 22.88 3.00
C ARG A 144 28.54 22.99 2.37
N GLN A 145 28.08 21.97 1.64
CA GLN A 145 26.83 21.97 0.87
C GLN A 145 25.68 21.20 1.54
N SER A 146 25.92 20.55 2.70
CA SER A 146 24.92 19.71 3.38
C SER A 146 23.72 20.49 3.96
N SER A 147 23.72 21.82 3.89
CA SER A 147 22.71 22.66 4.54
C SER A 147 21.56 23.14 3.64
N GLY A 148 21.58 22.86 2.32
CA GLY A 148 20.68 23.53 1.36
C GLY A 148 19.67 22.66 0.59
N LEU A 149 19.89 21.35 0.43
CA LEU A 149 19.01 20.48 -0.38
C LEU A 149 18.32 19.43 0.50
N LEU A 150 17.13 19.77 1.01
CA LEU A 150 16.23 18.83 1.68
C LEU A 150 15.36 18.11 0.66
N GLU A 151 15.96 17.26 -0.18
CA GLU A 151 15.18 16.26 -0.89
C GLU A 151 14.82 15.14 0.08
N HIS A 152 13.57 15.18 0.57
CA HIS A 152 12.84 14.08 1.19
C HIS A 152 13.70 13.16 2.08
N SER A 153 13.81 13.51 3.37
CA SER A 153 14.24 12.65 4.48
C SER A 153 15.66 12.05 4.53
N ALA A 154 16.56 12.31 3.57
CA ALA A 154 17.97 11.91 3.71
C ALA A 154 18.92 13.01 3.24
N SER A 155 19.64 13.63 4.18
CA SER A 155 20.72 14.57 3.86
C SER A 155 21.85 13.84 3.10
N PRO A 156 22.41 14.43 2.03
CA PRO A 156 23.53 13.81 1.33
C PRO A 156 24.72 13.63 2.28
N ILE A 157 25.43 12.48 2.18
CA ILE A 157 26.60 12.24 3.06
C ILE A 157 27.80 13.01 2.51
N ALA A 158 28.55 13.64 3.41
CA ALA A 158 29.73 14.41 3.06
C ALA A 158 30.94 13.51 2.76
N TRP A 159 31.48 13.55 1.55
CA TRP A 159 32.83 13.02 1.28
C TRP A 159 33.85 14.08 1.72
N ARG A 160 34.50 13.84 2.86
CA ARG A 160 35.44 14.79 3.47
C ARG A 160 36.74 14.90 2.64
N SER A 161 37.39 16.06 2.71
CA SER A 161 38.59 16.38 1.94
C SER A 161 39.76 15.42 2.18
N ASP A 162 39.90 14.95 3.41
CA ASP A 162 40.98 14.08 3.92
C ASP A 162 40.70 12.57 3.76
N VAL A 163 39.52 12.20 3.29
CA VAL A 163 39.09 10.80 3.15
C VAL A 163 39.29 10.34 1.70
N THR A 164 39.80 9.12 1.53
CA THR A 164 39.97 8.51 0.20
C THR A 164 38.63 8.13 -0.42
N PHE A 165 38.58 7.92 -1.73
CA PHE A 165 37.33 7.49 -2.37
C PHE A 165 36.93 6.08 -1.92
N SER A 166 37.90 5.17 -1.78
CA SER A 166 37.70 3.81 -1.27
C SER A 166 37.15 3.79 0.16
N ASP A 167 37.75 4.55 1.09
CA ASP A 167 37.27 4.66 2.47
C ASP A 167 35.90 5.31 2.56
N PHE A 168 35.62 6.30 1.70
CA PHE A 168 34.30 6.92 1.62
C PHE A 168 33.24 5.88 1.24
N ILE A 169 33.47 5.08 0.18
CA ILE A 169 32.53 4.03 -0.24
C ILE A 169 32.37 2.92 0.81
N LEU A 170 33.44 2.55 1.52
CA LEU A 170 33.36 1.63 2.66
C LEU A 170 32.49 2.20 3.79
N SER A 171 32.64 3.48 4.10
CA SER A 171 31.93 4.13 5.21
C SER A 171 30.41 4.25 4.99
N ILE A 172 29.96 4.37 3.73
CA ILE A 172 28.53 4.50 3.39
C ILE A 172 27.80 3.15 3.33
N PHE A 173 28.54 2.05 3.19
CA PHE A 173 28.02 0.69 3.15
C PHE A 173 28.74 -0.18 4.18
N PRO A 174 28.48 0.03 5.48
CA PRO A 174 29.05 -0.84 6.51
C PRO A 174 28.46 -2.25 6.41
N MET A 175 29.31 -3.26 6.49
CA MET A 175 28.84 -4.63 6.67
C MET A 175 28.28 -4.77 8.10
N THR A 176 27.02 -5.17 8.19
CA THR A 176 26.34 -5.44 9.46
C THR A 176 25.84 -6.88 9.40
N ASP A 177 26.60 -7.79 9.99
CA ASP A 177 26.16 -9.17 10.13
C ASP A 177 24.95 -9.21 11.05
N HIS A 178 23.76 -9.31 10.46
CA HIS A 178 22.53 -9.45 11.22
C HIS A 178 22.26 -10.94 11.43
N PRO A 179 22.25 -11.46 12.68
CA PRO A 179 22.10 -12.88 12.96
C PRO A 179 20.90 -13.48 12.23
N SER A 180 19.76 -12.78 12.24
CA SER A 180 18.50 -13.27 11.65
C SER A 180 18.54 -13.64 10.17
N PHE A 181 19.40 -13.05 9.34
CA PHE A 181 19.48 -13.34 7.89
C PHE A 181 20.64 -14.25 7.49
N ASN A 182 21.58 -14.49 8.41
CA ASN A 182 22.79 -15.28 8.18
C ASN A 182 22.93 -16.44 9.20
N ASP A 183 21.94 -16.68 10.06
CA ASP A 183 21.91 -17.78 11.04
C ASP A 183 21.85 -19.15 10.35
N ASP A 184 22.33 -20.20 11.02
CA ASP A 184 22.31 -21.57 10.49
C ASP A 184 20.88 -22.15 10.34
N ASP A 185 19.87 -21.51 10.96
CA ASP A 185 18.47 -21.88 10.82
C ASP A 185 17.89 -21.44 9.46
N LEU A 186 18.17 -22.25 8.44
CA LEU A 186 17.64 -22.10 7.08
C LEU A 186 16.11 -21.99 7.04
N LYS A 187 15.40 -22.62 7.98
CA LYS A 187 13.94 -22.58 8.01
C LYS A 187 13.45 -21.19 8.42
N TYR A 188 14.02 -20.62 9.49
CA TYR A 188 13.70 -19.27 9.94
C TYR A 188 13.98 -18.23 8.84
N GLN A 189 15.13 -18.32 8.19
CA GLN A 189 15.47 -17.43 7.07
C GLN A 189 14.45 -17.51 5.92
N GLN A 190 14.02 -18.73 5.55
CA GLN A 190 13.03 -18.93 4.49
C GLN A 190 11.66 -18.37 4.87
N GLU A 191 11.21 -18.56 6.12
CA GLU A 191 9.96 -18.02 6.63
C GLU A 191 9.96 -16.49 6.61
N MET A 192 11.05 -15.88 7.08
CA MET A 192 11.25 -14.43 7.07
C MET A 192 11.25 -13.86 5.64
N LYS A 193 12.05 -14.44 4.72
CA LYS A 193 12.05 -14.03 3.30
C LYS A 193 10.66 -14.16 2.67
N ALA A 194 9.92 -15.22 2.98
CA ALA A 194 8.55 -15.42 2.50
C ALA A 194 7.54 -14.43 3.12
N ALA A 195 7.80 -13.91 4.31
CA ALA A 195 6.96 -12.90 4.97
C ALA A 195 7.09 -11.52 4.31
N LEU A 196 8.29 -11.18 3.84
CA LEU A 196 8.65 -9.87 3.28
C LEU A 196 8.19 -9.61 1.84
N VAL A 197 7.43 -10.54 1.23
CA VAL A 197 6.87 -10.34 -0.11
C VAL A 197 6.04 -9.05 -0.18
N ALA A 198 6.29 -8.20 -1.19
CA ALA A 198 5.75 -6.85 -1.31
C ALA A 198 4.23 -6.78 -1.19
N LYS A 199 3.52 -7.78 -1.72
CA LYS A 199 2.06 -7.89 -1.57
C LYS A 199 1.63 -8.04 -0.10
N ARG A 200 2.35 -8.83 0.71
CA ARG A 200 2.06 -9.02 2.13
C ARG A 200 2.32 -7.72 2.89
N LEU A 201 3.47 -7.08 2.62
CA LEU A 201 3.81 -5.76 3.16
C LEU A 201 2.73 -4.72 2.85
N LYS A 202 2.31 -4.61 1.59
CA LYS A 202 1.22 -3.71 1.17
C LYS A 202 -0.10 -4.02 1.87
N LYS A 203 -0.45 -5.30 2.00
CA LYS A 203 -1.73 -5.72 2.59
C LYS A 203 -1.77 -5.53 4.10
N ARG A 204 -0.68 -5.87 4.82
CA ARG A 204 -0.64 -5.84 6.29
C ARG A 204 -0.27 -4.48 6.85
N LEU A 205 0.68 -3.80 6.21
CA LEU A 205 1.24 -2.55 6.71
C LEU A 205 0.80 -1.32 5.92
N GLY A 206 0.06 -1.50 4.82
CA GLY A 206 -0.34 -0.38 3.95
C GLY A 206 0.84 0.29 3.22
N LEU A 207 1.99 -0.40 3.12
CA LEU A 207 3.19 0.19 2.53
C LEU A 207 3.02 0.50 1.04
N ARG A 208 3.55 1.66 0.63
CA ARG A 208 3.74 2.08 -0.75
C ARG A 208 5.21 1.90 -1.13
N PHE A 209 5.45 1.44 -2.35
CA PHE A 209 6.81 1.24 -2.87
C PHE A 209 7.19 2.45 -3.73
N GLN A 210 8.23 3.16 -3.33
CA GLN A 210 8.72 4.34 -4.02
C GLN A 210 10.04 4.00 -4.71
N PRO A 211 10.23 4.35 -6.01
CA PRO A 211 11.53 4.21 -6.64
C PRO A 211 12.52 5.20 -6.03
N THR A 212 13.77 4.79 -5.85
CA THR A 212 14.88 5.69 -5.53
C THR A 212 16.08 5.44 -6.45
N ASP A 213 16.76 6.51 -6.85
CA ASP A 213 18.04 6.46 -7.56
C ASP A 213 19.24 6.45 -6.60
N ASP A 214 19.01 6.49 -5.28
CA ASP A 214 20.07 6.43 -4.27
C ASP A 214 20.16 5.02 -3.68
N LEU A 215 21.22 4.29 -3.99
CA LEU A 215 21.39 2.90 -3.56
C LEU A 215 21.35 2.73 -2.04
N ARG A 216 21.79 3.75 -1.28
CA ARG A 216 21.79 3.70 0.19
C ARG A 216 20.39 3.65 0.79
N ARG A 217 19.40 4.16 0.07
CA ARG A 217 18.00 4.20 0.50
C ARG A 217 17.26 2.91 0.19
N HIS A 218 17.92 1.95 -0.45
CA HIS A 218 17.31 0.69 -0.78
C HIS A 218 16.83 -0.03 0.49
N LEU A 219 15.54 -0.35 0.54
CA LEU A 219 14.82 -0.94 1.67
C LEU A 219 14.66 -0.05 2.91
N THR A 220 14.91 1.25 2.79
CA THR A 220 14.67 2.19 3.90
C THR A 220 13.17 2.40 4.11
N LEU A 221 12.70 2.22 5.34
CA LEU A 221 11.31 2.37 5.74
C LEU A 221 11.04 3.79 6.26
N ASP A 222 10.26 4.58 5.52
CA ASP A 222 9.64 5.80 6.01
C ASP A 222 8.32 5.47 6.72
N ARG A 223 8.42 5.29 8.05
CA ARG A 223 7.27 5.00 8.92
C ARG A 223 6.20 6.09 8.88
N LYS A 224 6.60 7.36 8.70
CA LYS A 224 5.66 8.50 8.73
C LYS A 224 4.75 8.49 7.51
N ASN A 225 5.32 8.18 6.35
CA ASN A 225 4.60 8.23 5.08
C ASN A 225 4.11 6.86 4.59
N ASN A 226 4.38 5.78 5.34
CA ASN A 226 4.13 4.39 4.95
C ASN A 226 4.76 4.07 3.59
N VAL A 227 5.99 4.53 3.39
CA VAL A 227 6.74 4.32 2.15
C VAL A 227 7.95 3.47 2.44
N ILE A 228 8.27 2.56 1.53
CA ILE A 228 9.56 1.91 1.45
C ILE A 228 10.24 2.35 0.16
N ASP A 229 11.48 2.82 0.30
CA ASP A 229 12.31 3.20 -0.83
C ASP A 229 12.95 1.96 -1.46
N ILE A 230 12.78 1.79 -2.77
CA ILE A 230 13.30 0.67 -3.53
C ILE A 230 14.23 1.21 -4.60
N TYR A 231 15.53 0.96 -4.43
CA TYR A 231 16.47 1.18 -5.52
C TYR A 231 16.09 0.31 -6.72
N HIS A 232 15.75 0.97 -7.84
CA HIS A 232 15.08 0.31 -8.96
C HIS A 232 15.98 0.10 -10.17
N ASN A 233 17.12 0.77 -10.31
CA ASN A 233 17.98 0.66 -11.49
C ASN A 233 18.72 -0.70 -11.53
N THR A 234 17.98 -1.79 -11.78
CA THR A 234 18.52 -3.15 -11.79
C THR A 234 19.43 -3.41 -12.97
N ALA A 235 19.22 -2.73 -14.10
CA ALA A 235 20.11 -2.83 -15.26
C ALA A 235 21.53 -2.32 -14.90
N PHE A 236 21.61 -1.25 -14.11
CA PHE A 236 22.86 -0.71 -13.58
C PHE A 236 23.57 -1.73 -12.67
N LEU A 237 22.85 -2.33 -11.70
CA LEU A 237 23.43 -3.36 -10.83
C LEU A 237 23.98 -4.55 -11.63
N LYS A 238 23.27 -4.96 -12.68
CA LYS A 238 23.71 -6.06 -13.54
C LYS A 238 25.00 -5.75 -14.28
N GLU A 239 25.25 -4.52 -14.73
CA GLU A 239 26.55 -4.16 -15.32
C GLU A 239 27.69 -4.23 -14.30
N HIS A 240 27.46 -3.81 -13.04
CA HIS A 240 28.45 -3.92 -11.96
C HIS A 240 28.76 -5.39 -11.62
N LEU A 241 27.74 -6.25 -11.64
CA LEU A 241 27.91 -7.69 -11.48
C LEU A 241 28.65 -8.34 -12.66
N ARG A 242 28.49 -7.84 -13.88
CA ARG A 242 29.26 -8.31 -15.04
C ARG A 242 30.73 -7.94 -14.95
N LEU A 243 31.06 -6.73 -14.48
CA LEU A 243 32.44 -6.29 -14.30
C LEU A 243 33.22 -7.15 -13.28
N THR A 244 32.52 -7.61 -12.25
CA THR A 244 33.10 -8.39 -11.14
C THR A 244 32.89 -9.89 -11.29
N LYS A 245 32.26 -10.34 -12.39
CA LYS A 245 32.09 -11.76 -12.67
C LYS A 245 33.46 -12.41 -12.92
N ASP A 246 33.65 -13.62 -12.40
CA ASP A 246 34.89 -14.40 -12.53
C ASP A 246 36.14 -13.68 -11.96
N LYS A 247 35.94 -12.63 -11.16
CA LYS A 247 37.01 -11.96 -10.38
C LYS A 247 37.19 -12.62 -9.02
N PRO A 248 38.34 -12.46 -8.35
CA PRO A 248 38.56 -12.98 -7.02
C PRO A 248 37.48 -12.49 -6.03
N PRO A 249 36.99 -13.35 -5.12
CA PRO A 249 35.89 -13.00 -4.21
C PRO A 249 36.30 -11.99 -3.12
N ASN A 250 37.59 -11.87 -2.81
CA ASN A 250 38.15 -11.08 -1.73
C ASN A 250 38.89 -9.82 -2.22
N MET A 251 38.47 -9.23 -3.35
CA MET A 251 39.00 -7.95 -3.80
C MET A 251 38.76 -6.86 -2.77
N SER A 252 39.78 -6.04 -2.52
CA SER A 252 39.65 -4.81 -1.73
C SER A 252 38.67 -3.82 -2.39
N MET A 253 38.22 -2.83 -1.61
CA MET A 253 37.39 -1.76 -2.16
C MET A 253 38.11 -0.99 -3.28
N SER A 254 39.41 -0.71 -3.10
CA SER A 254 40.23 -0.04 -4.13
C SER A 254 40.28 -0.83 -5.43
N GLU A 255 40.53 -2.14 -5.39
CA GLU A 255 40.54 -3.00 -6.58
C GLU A 255 39.17 -3.06 -7.26
N THR A 256 38.09 -3.11 -6.47
CA THR A 256 36.72 -3.11 -6.98
C THR A 256 36.38 -1.79 -7.69
N LEU A 257 36.74 -0.65 -7.08
CA LEU A 257 36.51 0.68 -7.65
C LEU A 257 37.37 0.92 -8.90
N LYS A 258 38.58 0.34 -8.98
CA LYS A 258 39.41 0.37 -10.20
C LYS A 258 38.73 -0.27 -11.41
N LEU A 259 37.90 -1.29 -11.20
CA LEU A 259 37.07 -1.86 -12.25
C LEU A 259 35.89 -0.96 -12.65
N GLY A 260 35.55 0.04 -11.83
CA GLY A 260 34.33 0.83 -11.96
C GLY A 260 33.12 0.18 -11.30
N ALA A 261 33.32 -0.79 -10.41
CA ALA A 261 32.24 -1.58 -9.83
C ALA A 261 31.92 -1.15 -8.38
N LEU A 262 30.71 -1.51 -7.96
CA LEU A 262 30.29 -1.49 -6.56
C LEU A 262 30.72 -2.81 -5.90
N PRO A 263 30.76 -2.91 -4.56
CA PRO A 263 30.95 -4.19 -3.89
C PRO A 263 30.00 -5.25 -4.45
N ARG A 264 30.57 -6.36 -4.95
CA ARG A 264 29.80 -7.40 -5.64
C ARG A 264 28.65 -7.91 -4.79
N GLN A 265 28.93 -8.15 -3.52
CA GLN A 265 27.98 -8.63 -2.54
C GLN A 265 26.81 -7.65 -2.31
N LEU A 266 27.07 -6.34 -2.22
CA LEU A 266 26.03 -5.31 -2.13
C LEU A 266 25.11 -5.32 -3.36
N ALA A 267 25.70 -5.43 -4.56
CA ALA A 267 24.93 -5.48 -5.82
C ALA A 267 24.10 -6.77 -5.92
N LEU A 268 24.63 -7.91 -5.46
CA LEU A 268 23.89 -9.18 -5.38
C LEU A 268 22.71 -9.06 -4.41
N GLU A 269 22.93 -8.56 -3.19
CA GLU A 269 21.88 -8.40 -2.18
C GLU A 269 20.76 -7.49 -2.65
N SER A 270 21.12 -6.36 -3.28
CA SER A 270 20.17 -5.36 -3.78
C SER A 270 19.35 -5.88 -4.96
N LEU A 271 19.95 -6.69 -5.84
CA LEU A 271 19.21 -7.32 -6.94
C LEU A 271 18.31 -8.46 -6.44
N ASP A 272 18.82 -9.29 -5.52
CA ASP A 272 18.11 -10.43 -4.96
C ASP A 272 16.91 -9.98 -4.09
N SER A 273 17.07 -8.93 -3.29
CA SER A 273 15.97 -8.35 -2.49
C SER A 273 14.81 -7.87 -3.37
N VAL A 274 15.07 -7.23 -4.51
CA VAL A 274 14.02 -6.80 -5.45
C VAL A 274 13.37 -8.01 -6.10
N GLN A 275 14.17 -8.89 -6.72
CA GLN A 275 13.66 -9.90 -7.64
C GLN A 275 13.19 -11.20 -6.98
N LYS A 276 13.72 -11.54 -5.80
CA LYS A 276 13.38 -12.78 -5.09
C LYS A 276 12.62 -12.56 -3.78
N ILE A 277 12.93 -11.49 -3.02
CA ILE A 277 12.25 -11.23 -1.74
C ILE A 277 10.97 -10.43 -1.95
N LEU A 278 11.10 -9.19 -2.45
CA LEU A 278 9.96 -8.28 -2.58
C LEU A 278 9.02 -8.68 -3.72
N PHE A 279 9.57 -8.94 -4.90
CA PHE A 279 8.79 -9.22 -6.11
C PHE A 279 9.13 -10.56 -6.76
N PRO A 280 9.02 -11.70 -6.04
CA PRO A 280 9.23 -13.01 -6.63
C PRO A 280 8.29 -13.21 -7.82
N LEU A 281 8.86 -13.41 -9.01
CA LEU A 281 8.09 -13.55 -10.25
C LEU A 281 7.25 -14.84 -10.30
N THR A 282 7.53 -15.79 -9.40
CA THR A 282 6.73 -16.99 -9.19
C THR A 282 5.36 -16.69 -8.54
N ASP A 283 5.23 -15.59 -7.78
CA ASP A 283 3.93 -15.12 -7.26
C ASP A 283 3.27 -14.15 -8.25
N GLN A 284 2.18 -14.59 -8.88
CA GLN A 284 1.48 -13.81 -9.90
C GLN A 284 0.98 -12.44 -9.40
N LYS A 285 0.64 -12.33 -8.11
CA LYS A 285 0.17 -11.07 -7.52
C LYS A 285 1.32 -10.08 -7.30
N SER A 286 2.49 -10.56 -6.88
CA SER A 286 3.71 -9.75 -6.78
C SER A 286 4.22 -9.33 -8.15
N LYS A 287 4.18 -10.22 -9.15
CA LYS A 287 4.44 -9.89 -10.55
C LYS A 287 3.50 -8.80 -11.08
N SER A 288 2.20 -8.91 -10.81
CA SER A 288 1.21 -7.89 -11.20
C SER A 288 1.46 -6.55 -10.51
N LEU A 289 1.85 -6.55 -9.23
CA LEU A 289 2.24 -5.34 -8.53
C LEU A 289 3.48 -4.70 -9.16
N LEU A 290 4.52 -5.47 -9.46
CA LEU A 290 5.74 -4.96 -10.10
C LEU A 290 5.44 -4.40 -11.50
N LEU A 291 4.63 -5.09 -12.31
CA LEU A 291 4.16 -4.57 -13.61
C LEU A 291 3.42 -3.23 -13.47
N SER A 292 2.60 -3.08 -12.42
CA SER A 292 1.96 -1.80 -12.13
C SER A 292 2.97 -0.71 -11.77
N LEU A 293 4.03 -1.05 -11.02
CA LEU A 293 5.06 -0.09 -10.63
C LEU A 293 5.90 0.35 -11.83
N THR A 294 6.30 -0.58 -12.70
CA THR A 294 7.08 -0.26 -13.91
C THR A 294 6.28 0.52 -14.96
N SER A 295 4.96 0.32 -15.03
CA SER A 295 4.09 1.04 -15.97
C SER A 295 3.60 2.40 -15.45
N ARG A 296 3.44 2.58 -14.13
CA ARG A 296 2.83 3.79 -13.55
C ARG A 296 3.75 4.63 -12.67
N SER A 297 4.89 4.12 -12.22
CA SER A 297 5.64 4.70 -11.09
C SER A 297 7.14 4.76 -11.31
N SER A 298 7.61 5.16 -12.50
CA SER A 298 9.03 5.39 -12.86
C SER A 298 10.04 4.27 -12.57
N PHE A 299 9.62 3.11 -12.05
CA PHE A 299 10.47 1.94 -11.84
C PHE A 299 11.14 1.50 -13.15
N ASP A 300 12.32 0.90 -13.03
CA ASP A 300 13.04 0.30 -14.15
C ASP A 300 12.30 -0.93 -14.66
N PRO A 301 11.91 -0.97 -15.94
CA PRO A 301 11.33 -2.17 -16.56
C PRO A 301 12.25 -3.40 -16.44
N ASP A 302 13.56 -3.22 -16.31
CA ASP A 302 14.52 -4.31 -16.14
C ASP A 302 14.34 -5.06 -14.80
N CYS A 303 13.61 -4.50 -13.83
CA CYS A 303 13.22 -5.22 -12.59
C CYS A 303 12.49 -6.53 -12.89
N LEU A 304 11.72 -6.59 -13.99
CA LEU A 304 10.96 -7.76 -14.42
C LEU A 304 11.83 -8.83 -15.11
N ARG A 305 13.08 -8.49 -15.45
CA ARG A 305 13.99 -9.36 -16.18
C ARG A 305 14.91 -10.09 -15.22
N PHE A 306 14.64 -11.36 -14.96
CA PHE A 306 15.56 -12.22 -14.22
C PHE A 306 16.69 -12.69 -15.15
N GLU A 307 17.93 -12.47 -14.74
CA GLU A 307 19.12 -12.87 -15.48
C GLU A 307 20.14 -13.40 -14.47
N SER A 308 20.60 -14.63 -14.63
CA SER A 308 21.51 -15.28 -13.67
C SER A 308 22.84 -15.66 -14.31
N SER A 309 22.80 -16.37 -15.44
CA SER A 309 23.99 -16.94 -16.10
C SER A 309 25.07 -15.92 -16.48
N THR A 310 24.69 -14.69 -16.82
CA THR A 310 25.63 -13.66 -17.27
C THR A 310 26.16 -12.78 -16.14
N ILE A 311 25.57 -12.85 -14.93
CA ILE A 311 25.90 -11.93 -13.82
C ILE A 311 26.33 -12.66 -12.55
N ARG A 312 25.94 -13.93 -12.36
CA ARG A 312 26.28 -14.74 -11.17
C ARG A 312 27.41 -15.72 -11.46
N ASN A 313 28.22 -15.98 -10.44
CA ASN A 313 29.18 -17.08 -10.40
C ASN A 313 28.46 -18.38 -10.00
N SER A 314 29.07 -19.54 -10.27
CA SER A 314 28.47 -20.86 -9.99
C SER A 314 28.13 -21.11 -8.53
N GLU A 315 28.84 -20.45 -7.61
CA GLU A 315 28.70 -20.62 -6.16
C GLU A 315 27.61 -19.69 -5.56
N GLU A 316 27.16 -18.69 -6.30
CA GLU A 316 26.21 -17.65 -5.84
C GLU A 316 24.74 -18.06 -6.02
N LYS A 317 24.41 -19.26 -5.53
CA LYS A 317 23.05 -19.80 -5.60
C LYS A 317 22.15 -19.15 -4.55
N GLU A 318 22.63 -19.10 -3.31
CA GLU A 318 21.96 -18.47 -2.18
C GLU A 318 22.75 -17.22 -1.78
N ILE A 319 22.04 -16.11 -1.61
CA ILE A 319 22.64 -14.82 -1.27
C ILE A 319 22.54 -14.63 0.25
N THR A 320 23.70 -14.52 0.88
CA THR A 320 23.89 -14.06 2.27
C THR A 320 23.68 -12.55 2.33
N TYR A 321 23.21 -12.00 3.45
CA TYR A 321 22.92 -10.56 3.56
C TYR A 321 23.85 -9.88 4.58
N HIS A 322 24.95 -9.31 4.09
CA HIS A 322 25.94 -8.58 4.91
C HIS A 322 25.70 -7.07 4.92
N TYR A 323 25.04 -6.51 3.91
CA TYR A 323 24.80 -5.06 3.81
C TYR A 323 23.35 -4.70 4.11
N LEU A 324 22.40 -5.48 3.60
CA LEU A 324 20.97 -5.17 3.65
C LEU A 324 20.20 -6.04 4.66
N GLY A 325 20.88 -6.92 5.40
CA GLY A 325 20.28 -7.77 6.42
C GLY A 325 19.56 -6.97 7.50
N GLY A 326 20.17 -5.87 7.97
CA GLY A 326 19.56 -4.96 8.94
C GLY A 326 18.27 -4.31 8.44
N HIS A 327 18.24 -3.82 7.19
CA HIS A 327 17.03 -3.22 6.60
C HIS A 327 15.90 -4.24 6.43
N LEU A 328 16.22 -5.45 5.99
CA LEU A 328 15.22 -6.52 5.88
C LEU A 328 14.69 -6.96 7.25
N ALA A 329 15.56 -7.00 8.27
CA ALA A 329 15.17 -7.33 9.64
C ALA A 329 14.25 -6.25 10.23
N GLU A 330 14.53 -4.97 9.96
CA GLU A 330 13.67 -3.85 10.35
C GLU A 330 12.27 -3.96 9.72
N LEU A 331 12.20 -4.30 8.43
CA LEU A 331 10.92 -4.52 7.74
C LEU A 331 10.15 -5.72 8.31
N TYR A 332 10.87 -6.77 8.71
CA TYR A 332 10.26 -7.95 9.30
C TYR A 332 9.72 -7.64 10.70
N ALA A 333 10.51 -6.94 11.53
CA ALA A 333 10.08 -6.47 12.84
C ALA A 333 8.84 -5.56 12.75
N GLU A 334 8.77 -4.67 11.76
CA GLU A 334 7.59 -3.84 11.50
C GLU A 334 6.38 -4.70 11.06
N LEU A 335 6.60 -5.82 10.36
CA LEU A 335 5.53 -6.74 9.97
C LEU A 335 4.96 -7.52 11.17
N GLU A 336 5.83 -7.92 12.10
CA GLU A 336 5.44 -8.64 13.32
C GLU A 336 4.77 -7.70 14.33
N ASN A 337 5.34 -6.51 14.53
CA ASN A 337 4.86 -5.50 15.45
C ASN A 337 4.63 -4.19 14.68
N PRO A 338 3.48 -4.06 13.98
CA PRO A 338 3.17 -2.84 13.23
C PRO A 338 3.10 -1.65 14.17
N THR A 339 3.84 -0.59 13.84
CA THR A 339 3.71 0.68 14.54
C THR A 339 2.26 1.17 14.39
N PRO A 340 1.54 1.46 15.48
CA PRO A 340 0.16 1.95 15.40
C PRO A 340 0.11 3.25 14.59
N ARG A 341 -0.75 3.29 13.57
CA ARG A 341 -0.76 4.36 12.56
C ARG A 341 -2.18 4.84 12.28
N GLY A 342 -2.29 6.13 12.00
CA GLY A 342 -3.50 6.78 11.51
C GLY A 342 -4.11 7.77 12.51
N TRP A 343 -4.88 8.71 11.98
CA TRP A 343 -5.52 9.79 12.74
C TRP A 343 -6.34 9.26 13.92
N LEU A 344 -6.97 8.09 13.79
CA LEU A 344 -7.79 7.48 14.82
C LEU A 344 -6.95 7.02 16.02
N TYR A 345 -5.80 6.36 15.76
CA TYR A 345 -4.90 5.89 16.80
C TYR A 345 -4.15 7.04 17.46
N GLU A 346 -3.66 8.02 16.69
CA GLU A 346 -3.07 9.23 17.26
C GLU A 346 -4.07 10.05 18.08
N TRP A 347 -5.35 10.08 17.67
CA TRP A 347 -6.40 10.74 18.43
C TRP A 347 -6.72 9.97 19.72
N LEU A 348 -6.80 8.64 19.66
CA LEU A 348 -6.99 7.78 20.83
C LEU A 348 -5.82 7.91 21.81
N GLU A 349 -4.59 7.95 21.34
CA GLU A 349 -3.38 8.03 22.17
C GLU A 349 -3.18 9.43 22.78
N ARG A 350 -3.47 10.51 22.02
CA ARG A 350 -3.49 11.88 22.59
C ARG A 350 -4.54 12.03 23.70
N LYS A 351 -5.55 11.17 23.74
CA LYS A 351 -6.59 11.14 24.77
C LYS A 351 -6.56 9.88 25.62
N SER A 352 -5.50 9.06 25.64
CA SER A 352 -5.50 7.78 26.38
C SER A 352 -5.10 7.89 27.86
N GLY A 353 -5.09 9.09 28.43
CA GLY A 353 -4.94 9.25 29.88
C GLY A 353 -6.08 8.55 30.64
N ALA A 354 -5.79 7.95 31.80
CA ALA A 354 -6.74 7.17 32.61
C ALA A 354 -8.12 7.86 32.80
N ARG A 355 -8.16 9.20 32.81
CA ARG A 355 -9.39 10.01 32.89
C ARG A 355 -10.35 9.80 31.71
N TYR A 356 -9.85 9.58 30.50
CA TYR A 356 -10.68 9.41 29.30
C TYR A 356 -11.19 7.98 29.15
N ILE A 357 -10.42 6.98 29.57
CA ILE A 357 -10.92 5.59 29.68
C ILE A 357 -12.07 5.54 30.67
N MET A 358 -11.93 6.19 31.84
CA MET A 358 -13.03 6.32 32.80
C MET A 358 -14.26 7.05 32.21
N LEU A 359 -14.06 8.10 31.41
CA LEU A 359 -15.15 8.81 30.75
C LEU A 359 -15.88 7.92 29.72
N ALA A 360 -15.16 7.13 28.93
CA ALA A 360 -15.76 6.19 27.99
C ALA A 360 -16.58 5.11 28.70
N THR A 361 -16.08 4.58 29.83
CA THR A 361 -16.85 3.64 30.67
C THR A 361 -18.09 4.29 31.29
N LEU A 362 -18.01 5.55 31.73
CA LEU A 362 -19.16 6.30 32.26
C LEU A 362 -20.24 6.51 31.20
N ILE A 363 -19.85 6.86 29.97
CA ILE A 363 -20.78 7.01 28.84
C ILE A 363 -21.44 5.66 28.54
N GLY A 364 -20.67 4.58 28.48
CA GLY A 364 -21.21 3.23 28.27
C GLY A 364 -22.23 2.81 29.35
N VAL A 365 -21.93 3.07 30.62
CA VAL A 365 -22.85 2.81 31.73
C VAL A 365 -24.11 3.67 31.64
N MET A 366 -23.97 4.96 31.30
CA MET A 366 -25.11 5.85 31.13
C MET A 366 -26.03 5.37 30.00
N PHE A 367 -25.48 4.94 28.87
CA PHE A 367 -26.26 4.33 27.79
C PHE A 367 -27.00 3.07 28.25
N ALA A 368 -26.34 2.19 29.01
CA ALA A 368 -26.96 1.00 29.57
C ALA A 368 -28.12 1.33 30.53
N VAL A 369 -27.96 2.35 31.38
CA VAL A 369 -29.01 2.83 32.30
C VAL A 369 -30.20 3.41 31.53
N VAL A 370 -29.95 4.23 30.50
CA VAL A 370 -31.03 4.79 29.68
C VAL A 370 -31.80 3.69 28.95
N LEU A 371 -31.10 2.70 28.38
CA LEU A 371 -31.74 1.53 27.76
C LEU A 371 -32.55 0.71 28.78
N GLY A 372 -32.04 0.54 30.01
CA GLY A 372 -32.76 -0.12 31.09
C GLY A 372 -34.03 0.63 31.50
N MET A 373 -33.97 1.96 31.64
CA MET A 373 -35.14 2.79 31.95
C MET A 373 -36.19 2.76 30.83
N ALA A 374 -35.75 2.79 29.56
CA ALA A 374 -36.65 2.66 28.42
C ALA A 374 -37.37 1.30 28.44
N GLY A 375 -36.66 0.22 28.74
CA GLY A 375 -37.24 -1.11 28.91
C GLY A 375 -38.28 -1.17 30.04
N LEU A 376 -38.00 -0.54 31.18
CA LEU A 376 -38.93 -0.44 32.30
C LEU A 376 -40.19 0.38 31.95
N ALA A 377 -40.04 1.46 31.19
CA ALA A 377 -41.18 2.26 30.71
C ALA A 377 -42.09 1.48 29.77
N VAL A 378 -41.51 0.69 28.84
CA VAL A 378 -42.28 -0.20 27.96
C VAL A 378 -43.02 -1.26 28.79
N GLY A 379 -42.36 -1.88 29.76
CA GLY A 379 -43.00 -2.86 30.65
C GLY A 379 -44.14 -2.26 31.47
N GLY A 380 -43.95 -1.04 32.00
CA GLY A 380 -44.99 -0.30 32.73
C GLY A 380 -46.19 0.05 31.85
N TYR A 381 -45.95 0.49 30.62
CA TYR A 381 -47.02 0.77 29.65
C TYR A 381 -47.80 -0.50 29.30
N GLN A 382 -47.12 -1.62 29.07
CA GLN A 382 -47.76 -2.90 28.80
C GLN A 382 -48.63 -3.35 29.98
N ALA A 383 -48.12 -3.25 31.21
CA ALA A 383 -48.89 -3.59 32.41
C ALA A 383 -50.14 -2.70 32.57
N TRP A 384 -50.03 -1.40 32.26
CA TRP A 384 -51.16 -0.48 32.30
C TRP A 384 -52.21 -0.80 31.22
N VAL A 385 -51.79 -1.09 29.99
CA VAL A 385 -52.70 -1.51 28.91
C VAL A 385 -53.43 -2.80 29.30
N SER A 386 -52.72 -3.79 29.83
CA SER A 386 -53.32 -5.04 30.30
C SER A 386 -54.31 -4.80 31.45
N TYR A 387 -54.01 -3.89 32.38
CA TYR A 387 -54.93 -3.51 33.45
C TYR A 387 -56.21 -2.85 32.91
N GLN A 388 -56.10 -1.95 31.93
CA GLN A 388 -57.26 -1.34 31.29
C GLN A 388 -58.10 -2.36 30.52
N GLN A 389 -57.46 -3.27 29.77
CA GLN A 389 -58.14 -4.38 29.10
C GLN A 389 -58.93 -5.26 30.08
N TRP A 390 -58.47 -5.37 31.32
CA TRP A 390 -59.12 -6.12 32.39
C TRP A 390 -60.43 -5.48 32.92
N GLN A 391 -60.67 -4.19 32.66
CA GLN A 391 -61.84 -3.45 33.19
C GLN A 391 -62.99 -3.32 32.18
N HIS A 392 -62.79 -3.71 30.91
CA HIS A 392 -63.78 -3.50 29.85
C HIS A 392 -64.49 -4.80 29.41
N PRO A 393 -65.76 -4.73 28.96
CA PRO A 393 -66.47 -5.88 28.40
C PRO A 393 -65.73 -6.45 27.18
N LEU A 394 -65.58 -7.78 27.14
CA LEU A 394 -64.83 -8.47 26.09
C LEU A 394 -65.79 -9.30 25.24
N VAL A 395 -65.66 -9.19 23.92
CA VAL A 395 -66.30 -10.12 22.98
C VAL A 395 -65.25 -11.06 22.42
N LEU A 396 -65.37 -12.35 22.70
CA LEU A 396 -64.42 -13.37 22.28
C LEU A 396 -64.98 -14.13 21.05
N GLY A 397 -64.44 -13.84 19.87
CA GLY A 397 -64.72 -14.59 18.65
C GLY A 397 -63.95 -15.92 18.62
N VAL A 398 -64.67 -17.04 18.62
CA VAL A 398 -64.07 -18.39 18.60
C VAL A 398 -64.68 -19.28 17.53
N ARG A 399 -63.88 -20.18 16.95
CA ARG A 399 -64.41 -21.17 16.00
C ARG A 399 -65.27 -22.25 16.69
N ASP A 400 -64.88 -22.63 17.90
CA ASP A 400 -65.53 -23.65 18.74
C ASP A 400 -66.03 -22.98 20.03
N VAL A 401 -67.35 -22.78 20.12
CA VAL A 401 -68.00 -22.07 21.22
C VAL A 401 -67.80 -22.81 22.54
N SER A 402 -67.82 -24.14 22.56
CA SER A 402 -67.62 -24.92 23.79
C SER A 402 -66.23 -24.70 24.38
N LYS A 403 -65.19 -24.61 23.54
CA LYS A 403 -63.84 -24.25 24.00
C LYS A 403 -63.73 -22.80 24.44
N GLY A 404 -64.42 -21.88 23.76
CA GLY A 404 -64.49 -20.48 24.16
C GLY A 404 -65.15 -20.28 25.52
N GLU A 405 -66.23 -21.01 25.80
CA GLU A 405 -66.92 -20.98 27.10
C GLU A 405 -66.07 -21.57 28.22
N ALA A 406 -65.32 -22.65 27.94
CA ALA A 406 -64.34 -23.17 28.91
C ALA A 406 -63.26 -22.12 29.24
N ALA A 407 -62.74 -21.43 28.22
CA ALA A 407 -61.76 -20.35 28.40
C ALA A 407 -62.36 -19.17 29.17
N ARG A 408 -63.63 -18.81 28.91
CA ARG A 408 -64.37 -17.80 29.67
C ARG A 408 -64.45 -18.17 31.15
N LEU A 409 -64.83 -19.40 31.48
CA LEU A 409 -64.95 -19.85 32.89
C LEU A 409 -63.62 -19.80 33.63
N ASP A 410 -62.52 -20.12 32.96
CA ASP A 410 -61.18 -20.02 33.56
C ASP A 410 -60.73 -18.56 33.75
N LEU A 411 -61.10 -17.66 32.84
CA LEU A 411 -60.87 -16.22 32.98
C LEU A 411 -61.70 -15.63 34.12
N GLU A 412 -62.96 -16.04 34.28
CA GLU A 412 -63.81 -15.61 35.41
C GLU A 412 -63.22 -16.06 36.76
N LYS A 413 -62.71 -17.29 36.85
CA LYS A 413 -62.03 -17.80 38.06
C LYS A 413 -60.75 -17.02 38.39
N SER A 414 -60.08 -16.46 37.39
CA SER A 414 -58.87 -15.64 37.58
C SER A 414 -59.15 -14.22 38.11
N GLY A 415 -60.43 -13.90 38.36
CA GLY A 415 -60.86 -12.64 38.97
C GLY A 415 -61.25 -11.55 37.96
N ALA A 416 -61.54 -11.91 36.70
CA ALA A 416 -61.98 -10.95 35.69
C ALA A 416 -63.35 -10.35 36.06
N PRO A 417 -63.47 -9.01 36.23
CA PRO A 417 -64.70 -8.37 36.71
C PRO A 417 -65.72 -8.04 35.61
N SER A 418 -65.44 -8.35 34.34
CA SER A 418 -66.25 -7.89 33.19
C SER A 418 -67.03 -9.01 32.49
N LYS A 419 -68.13 -8.60 31.83
CA LYS A 419 -68.97 -9.46 31.01
C LYS A 419 -68.19 -9.91 29.76
N ILE A 420 -67.93 -11.21 29.63
CA ILE A 420 -67.29 -11.83 28.47
C ILE A 420 -68.36 -12.49 27.61
N ASP A 421 -68.60 -11.98 26.41
CA ASP A 421 -69.54 -12.57 25.45
C ASP A 421 -68.75 -13.47 24.48
N VAL A 422 -68.98 -14.78 24.51
CA VAL A 422 -68.35 -15.74 23.59
C VAL A 422 -69.24 -15.91 22.36
N LEU A 423 -68.71 -15.58 21.19
CA LEU A 423 -69.46 -15.61 19.94
C LEU A 423 -68.73 -16.46 18.89
N GLN A 424 -69.49 -17.15 18.06
CA GLN A 424 -68.91 -17.97 17.01
C GLN A 424 -68.33 -17.09 15.89
N LEU A 425 -67.04 -17.30 15.59
CA LEU A 425 -66.33 -16.65 14.48
C LEU A 425 -65.35 -17.66 13.86
N ASP A 426 -65.60 -18.03 12.61
CA ASP A 426 -64.67 -18.79 11.78
C ASP A 426 -64.07 -17.88 10.69
N MET A 427 -62.80 -17.52 10.86
CA MET A 427 -62.06 -16.70 9.90
C MET A 427 -61.84 -17.40 8.55
N ASN A 428 -62.08 -18.71 8.45
CA ASN A 428 -62.05 -19.45 7.18
C ASN A 428 -63.41 -19.43 6.45
N SER A 429 -64.41 -18.71 6.96
CA SER A 429 -65.73 -18.55 6.34
C SER A 429 -66.18 -17.09 6.35
N PHE A 430 -66.28 -16.48 5.16
CA PHE A 430 -66.77 -15.10 5.08
C PHE A 430 -68.20 -14.93 5.58
N ALA A 431 -69.05 -15.94 5.42
CA ALA A 431 -70.41 -15.91 5.96
C ALA A 431 -70.40 -15.85 7.49
N SER A 432 -69.47 -16.56 8.14
CA SER A 432 -69.28 -16.49 9.58
C SER A 432 -68.76 -15.12 10.04
N VAL A 433 -67.82 -14.52 9.30
CA VAL A 433 -67.30 -13.17 9.58
C VAL A 433 -68.44 -12.14 9.52
N VAL A 434 -69.27 -12.16 8.47
CA VAL A 434 -70.40 -11.24 8.30
C VAL A 434 -71.44 -11.43 9.40
N ALA A 435 -71.83 -12.67 9.70
CA ALA A 435 -72.80 -12.97 10.75
C ALA A 435 -72.30 -12.52 12.13
N PHE A 436 -71.01 -12.72 12.42
CA PHE A 436 -70.38 -12.24 13.65
C PHE A 436 -70.41 -10.71 13.71
N THR A 437 -70.00 -10.00 12.66
CA THR A 437 -70.01 -8.53 12.63
C THR A 437 -71.42 -7.96 12.78
N ASP A 438 -72.43 -8.58 12.17
CA ASP A 438 -73.83 -8.16 12.29
C ASP A 438 -74.34 -8.34 13.72
N LEU A 439 -73.99 -9.46 14.36
CA LEU A 439 -74.40 -9.75 15.73
C LEU A 439 -73.72 -8.81 16.72
N VAL A 440 -72.41 -8.55 16.54
CA VAL A 440 -71.67 -7.60 17.38
C VAL A 440 -72.22 -6.19 17.22
N SER A 441 -72.50 -5.74 15.99
CA SER A 441 -73.08 -4.42 15.70
C SER A 441 -74.48 -4.23 16.30
N LYS A 442 -75.29 -5.31 16.37
CA LYS A 442 -76.62 -5.28 17.00
C LYS A 442 -76.55 -5.30 18.53
N SER A 443 -75.65 -6.10 19.09
CA SER A 443 -75.56 -6.35 20.54
C SER A 443 -74.74 -5.31 21.29
N HIS A 444 -73.82 -4.59 20.61
CA HIS A 444 -72.91 -3.64 21.23
C HIS A 444 -72.97 -2.29 20.50
N LYS A 445 -73.25 -1.22 21.25
CA LYS A 445 -73.41 0.14 20.70
C LYS A 445 -72.14 0.71 20.07
N GLN A 446 -70.97 0.27 20.55
CA GLN A 446 -69.66 0.76 20.14
C GLN A 446 -68.62 -0.33 20.39
N ILE A 447 -67.63 -0.42 19.50
CA ILE A 447 -66.44 -1.26 19.65
C ILE A 447 -65.23 -0.34 19.64
N ASP A 448 -64.51 -0.29 20.75
CA ASP A 448 -63.39 0.62 20.93
C ASP A 448 -62.05 0.03 20.45
N ILE A 449 -61.90 -1.29 20.57
CA ILE A 449 -60.67 -2.02 20.23
C ILE A 449 -61.05 -3.33 19.53
N VAL A 450 -60.40 -3.61 18.39
CA VAL A 450 -60.49 -4.90 17.70
C VAL A 450 -59.11 -5.54 17.66
N VAL A 451 -58.99 -6.76 18.19
CA VAL A 451 -57.74 -7.53 18.20
C VAL A 451 -57.86 -8.70 17.22
N LEU A 452 -57.23 -8.57 16.05
CA LEU A 452 -57.27 -9.56 14.98
C LEU A 452 -56.13 -10.59 15.15
N ASN A 453 -56.20 -11.38 16.23
CA ASN A 453 -55.16 -12.36 16.59
C ASN A 453 -55.43 -13.79 16.07
N ALA A 454 -56.56 -14.02 15.40
CA ALA A 454 -56.85 -15.32 14.82
C ALA A 454 -55.81 -15.64 13.73
N GLY A 455 -55.12 -16.77 13.89
CA GLY A 455 -54.08 -17.22 12.98
C GLY A 455 -54.18 -18.71 12.71
N LEU A 456 -54.05 -19.10 11.44
CA LEU A 456 -53.93 -20.48 10.99
C LEU A 456 -52.59 -20.64 10.26
N TYR A 457 -51.97 -21.81 10.40
CA TYR A 457 -50.82 -22.19 9.59
C TYR A 457 -50.99 -23.64 9.15
N ASN A 458 -51.15 -23.86 7.84
CA ASN A 458 -51.23 -25.19 7.26
C ASN A 458 -49.91 -25.53 6.55
N LEU A 459 -49.39 -26.73 6.79
CA LEU A 459 -48.18 -27.24 6.11
C LEU A 459 -48.47 -27.71 4.67
N GLN A 460 -49.73 -28.00 4.36
CA GLN A 460 -50.18 -28.46 3.05
C GLN A 460 -51.21 -27.48 2.49
N TYR A 461 -51.21 -27.32 1.17
CA TYR A 461 -52.19 -26.47 0.50
C TYR A 461 -53.60 -27.05 0.66
N SER A 462 -54.48 -26.26 1.27
CA SER A 462 -55.90 -26.54 1.42
C SER A 462 -56.71 -25.29 1.07
N THR A 463 -57.90 -25.49 0.51
CA THR A 463 -58.83 -24.41 0.21
C THR A 463 -60.02 -24.47 1.15
N GLY A 464 -60.36 -23.34 1.76
CA GLY A 464 -61.51 -23.21 2.62
C GLY A 464 -62.83 -23.18 1.85
N PRO A 465 -63.98 -23.19 2.55
CA PRO A 465 -65.31 -23.18 1.95
C PRO A 465 -65.60 -21.99 1.02
N SER A 466 -64.84 -20.89 1.15
CA SER A 466 -64.97 -19.69 0.32
C SER A 466 -64.09 -19.70 -0.93
N GLY A 467 -63.41 -20.81 -1.21
CA GLY A 467 -62.58 -21.02 -2.40
C GLY A 467 -61.17 -20.43 -2.34
N TRP A 468 -60.78 -19.81 -1.23
CA TRP A 468 -59.43 -19.27 -1.00
C TRP A 468 -58.55 -20.26 -0.23
N GLU A 469 -57.24 -20.16 -0.39
CA GLU A 469 -56.28 -20.91 0.43
C GLU A 469 -56.45 -20.52 1.90
N GLU A 470 -56.53 -21.51 2.79
CA GLU A 470 -57.01 -21.31 4.16
C GLU A 470 -56.13 -20.37 5.00
N THR A 471 -54.81 -20.44 4.83
CA THR A 471 -53.85 -19.58 5.55
C THR A 471 -54.01 -18.12 5.11
N LEU A 472 -54.09 -17.88 3.80
CA LEU A 472 -54.34 -16.58 3.20
C LEU A 472 -55.71 -16.03 3.61
N GLN A 473 -56.74 -16.88 3.61
CA GLN A 473 -58.09 -16.47 3.95
C GLN A 473 -58.19 -16.06 5.42
N ALA A 474 -57.73 -16.91 6.34
CA ALA A 474 -57.86 -16.69 7.77
C ALA A 474 -56.97 -15.54 8.27
N ASN A 475 -55.72 -15.45 7.80
CA ASN A 475 -54.75 -14.50 8.35
C ASN A 475 -54.84 -13.11 7.70
N ILE A 476 -55.32 -13.03 6.45
CA ILE A 476 -55.29 -11.80 5.66
C ILE A 476 -56.70 -11.42 5.22
N LEU A 477 -57.35 -12.20 4.35
CA LEU A 477 -58.55 -11.75 3.64
C LEU A 477 -59.75 -11.46 4.56
N SER A 478 -59.99 -12.32 5.55
CA SER A 478 -61.09 -12.15 6.49
C SER A 478 -60.94 -10.93 7.40
N SER A 479 -59.69 -10.52 7.69
CA SER A 479 -59.38 -9.29 8.45
C SER A 479 -59.71 -8.01 7.68
N PHE A 480 -59.72 -8.06 6.34
CA PHE A 480 -60.02 -6.91 5.47
C PHE A 480 -61.49 -6.81 5.02
N LYS A 481 -62.30 -7.84 5.26
CA LYS A 481 -63.69 -7.86 4.78
C LYS A 481 -64.57 -6.91 5.61
N ALA A 482 -64.84 -5.73 5.07
CA ALA A 482 -65.75 -4.75 5.67
C ALA A 482 -67.22 -5.21 5.64
N PRO A 483 -68.07 -4.82 6.61
CA PRO A 483 -69.51 -5.05 6.55
C PRO A 483 -70.12 -4.31 5.33
N PRO A 484 -71.16 -4.87 4.68
CA PRO A 484 -71.75 -4.24 3.51
C PRO A 484 -72.48 -2.93 3.91
N THR A 485 -72.04 -1.79 3.39
CA THR A 485 -72.85 -0.57 3.36
C THR A 485 -74.05 -0.76 2.41
N PRO A 486 -75.26 -0.30 2.75
CA PRO A 486 -76.41 -0.40 1.85
C PRO A 486 -76.22 0.53 0.66
N THR A 487 -75.86 -0.03 -0.50
CA THR A 487 -75.77 0.71 -1.76
C THR A 487 -77.14 0.75 -2.45
N THR A 488 -77.66 1.96 -2.67
CA THR A 488 -78.67 2.25 -3.68
C THR A 488 -78.18 1.80 -5.07
N PRO A 489 -79.06 1.31 -5.95
CA PRO A 489 -78.65 0.77 -7.25
C PRO A 489 -78.23 1.89 -8.19
N PHE A 490 -76.98 1.83 -8.66
CA PHE A 490 -76.51 2.67 -9.75
C PHE A 490 -76.92 2.01 -11.08
N ASN A 491 -77.90 2.61 -11.75
CA ASN A 491 -78.27 2.24 -13.11
C ASN A 491 -77.11 2.55 -14.05
N GLY A 492 -76.73 1.56 -14.85
CA GLY A 492 -75.78 1.73 -15.93
C GLY A 492 -76.39 2.41 -17.14
N THR A 493 -75.52 3.07 -17.91
CA THR A 493 -75.64 3.15 -19.37
C THR A 493 -74.24 3.01 -19.96
N ARG A 494 -74.23 2.30 -21.09
CA ARG A 494 -73.12 1.74 -21.87
C ARG A 494 -72.05 2.73 -22.30
#